data_AF-A0A7C8F678-F1
#
_entry.id   AF-A0A7C8F678-F1
#
_cell.length_a   1.000
_cell.length_b   1.000
_cell.length_c   1.000
_cell.angle_alpha   90.00
_cell.angle_beta   90.00
_cell.angle_gamma   90.00
#
_symmetry.space_group_name_H-M   'P 1'
#
loop_
_entity.id
_entity.type
_entity.pdbx_description
1 polymer ?
#
loop_
_entity_poly.entity_id
_entity_poly.type
_entity_poly.pdbx_seq_one_letter_code
_entity_poly.pdbx_strand_id
1 'polypeptide(L)'
;MLDDFLQTCKEELQPLCSLGSGGSWQLMVDMLYHIRLFRYATQAQIKQINSRYEKICGKKKLDKLVQLGMLAGEYRATPKTTKLLKELGYNVNLLQPEPTGDGGVDSILKTDVFIKARKMTNFKALLFPRFPKDTPYLIPDALLVLAEDNRYQLNFLEIETDKFYHDEYLENKRQNYERLGKDDQVYRYWENVSEQLGLKKPSKEQFKFSVTCVGNIKKEFRAWDFVKEIS
;
A
#
# COMPACT_ATOMS: atom_id res chain seq x y z
N MET A 1 -16.08 26.78 -6.35
CA MET A 1 -16.67 25.43 -6.22
C MET A 1 -15.71 24.39 -5.61
N LEU A 2 -14.38 24.47 -5.79
CA LEU A 2 -13.44 23.55 -5.08
C LEU A 2 -13.42 23.76 -3.55
N ASP A 3 -13.61 25.01 -3.08
CA ASP A 3 -13.54 25.33 -1.65
C ASP A 3 -14.64 24.67 -0.80
N ASP A 4 -15.83 24.45 -1.36
CA ASP A 4 -17.02 24.08 -0.58
C ASP A 4 -16.94 22.63 -0.04
N PHE A 5 -16.44 21.70 -0.86
CA PHE A 5 -16.27 20.31 -0.43
C PHE A 5 -15.19 20.17 0.64
N LEU A 6 -14.04 20.85 0.46
CA LEU A 6 -12.95 20.78 1.43
C LEU A 6 -13.34 21.43 2.75
N GLN A 7 -14.04 22.57 2.67
CA GLN A 7 -14.58 23.25 3.84
C GLN A 7 -15.58 22.37 4.59
N THR A 8 -16.53 21.75 3.88
CA THR A 8 -17.49 20.80 4.46
C THR A 8 -16.76 19.65 5.18
N CYS A 9 -15.76 19.04 4.53
CA CYS A 9 -15.00 17.94 5.15
C CYS A 9 -14.24 18.40 6.40
N LYS A 10 -13.68 19.61 6.39
CA LYS A 10 -13.01 20.19 7.55
C LYS A 10 -13.98 20.37 8.71
N GLU A 11 -15.16 20.93 8.46
CA GLU A 11 -16.20 21.15 9.47
C GLU A 11 -16.73 19.84 10.06
N GLU A 12 -16.99 18.83 9.22
CA GLU A 12 -17.46 17.51 9.66
C GLU A 12 -16.46 16.77 10.56
N LEU A 13 -15.16 16.93 10.29
CA LEU A 13 -14.07 16.21 10.96
C LEU A 13 -13.43 17.02 12.09
N GLN A 14 -13.61 18.35 12.14
CA GLN A 14 -13.10 19.21 13.21
C GLN A 14 -13.51 18.71 14.60
N PRO A 15 -14.76 18.28 14.87
CA PRO A 15 -15.15 17.71 16.15
C PRO A 15 -14.33 16.49 16.55
N LEU A 16 -13.87 15.68 15.59
CA LEU A 16 -13.05 14.49 15.87
C LEU A 16 -11.62 14.83 16.29
N CYS A 17 -11.15 16.02 15.90
CA CYS A 17 -9.84 16.57 16.27
C CYS A 17 -9.90 17.28 17.64
N SER A 18 -11.02 17.95 17.95
CA SER A 18 -11.18 18.79 19.14
C SER A 18 -11.65 18.08 20.42
N LEU A 19 -11.99 16.78 20.35
CA LEU A 19 -12.40 15.93 21.50
C LEU A 19 -11.26 15.65 22.52
N GLY A 20 -10.54 16.68 22.98
CA GLY A 20 -9.66 16.65 24.17
C GLY A 20 -8.41 15.77 24.07
N SER A 21 -8.07 15.23 22.90
CA SER A 21 -7.03 14.19 22.74
C SER A 21 -5.84 14.60 21.86
N GLY A 22 -5.75 15.85 21.42
CA GLY A 22 -4.55 16.39 20.76
C GLY A 22 -4.21 15.79 19.40
N GLY A 23 -5.21 15.29 18.66
CA GLY A 23 -5.05 14.87 17.27
C GLY A 23 -5.26 16.05 16.32
N SER A 24 -4.29 16.33 15.45
CA SER A 24 -4.43 17.40 14.45
C SER A 24 -5.24 16.93 13.23
N TRP A 25 -5.83 17.89 12.51
CA TRP A 25 -6.45 17.66 11.19
C TRP A 25 -5.50 16.87 10.26
N GLN A 26 -4.25 17.31 10.17
CA GLN A 26 -3.24 16.65 9.34
C GLN A 26 -3.04 15.19 9.73
N LEU A 27 -2.99 14.89 11.03
CA LEU A 27 -2.82 13.52 11.51
C LEU A 27 -4.00 12.62 11.10
N MET A 28 -5.22 13.17 11.08
CA MET A 28 -6.42 12.47 10.63
C MET A 28 -6.37 12.16 9.13
N VAL A 29 -6.00 13.16 8.33
CA VAL A 29 -5.83 12.99 6.89
C VAL A 29 -4.74 11.95 6.59
N ASP A 30 -3.59 12.01 7.27
CA ASP A 30 -2.51 11.03 7.11
C ASP A 30 -2.97 9.61 7.47
N MET A 31 -3.80 9.45 8.50
CA MET A 31 -4.38 8.16 8.87
C MET A 31 -5.31 7.64 7.76
N LEU A 32 -6.19 8.51 7.23
CA LEU A 32 -7.06 8.16 6.11
C LEU A 32 -6.26 7.76 4.86
N TYR A 33 -5.14 8.44 4.60
CA TYR A 33 -4.23 8.07 3.52
C TYR A 33 -3.65 6.66 3.72
N HIS A 34 -3.14 6.34 4.91
CA HIS A 34 -2.58 5.00 5.15
C HIS A 34 -3.63 3.89 5.15
N ILE A 35 -4.85 4.17 5.64
CA ILE A 35 -5.99 3.25 5.48
C ILE A 35 -6.27 2.99 4.00
N ARG A 36 -6.25 4.05 3.18
CA ARG A 36 -6.46 3.94 1.72
C ARG A 36 -5.32 3.18 1.01
N LEU A 37 -4.10 3.28 1.53
CA LEU A 37 -2.91 2.60 0.99
C LEU A 37 -2.97 1.08 1.16
N PHE A 38 -3.35 0.59 2.35
CA PHE A 38 -3.27 -0.84 2.69
C PHE A 38 -4.51 -1.67 2.36
N ARG A 39 -5.56 -1.05 1.78
CA ARG A 39 -6.84 -1.67 1.37
C ARG A 39 -7.71 -2.14 2.54
N TYR A 40 -7.14 -2.84 3.53
CA TYR A 40 -7.77 -3.27 4.77
C TYR A 40 -6.78 -3.12 5.94
N ALA A 41 -7.21 -2.49 7.04
CA ALA A 41 -6.38 -2.38 8.23
C ALA A 41 -7.25 -2.41 9.48
N THR A 42 -6.93 -3.30 10.41
CA THR A 42 -7.56 -3.30 11.73
C THR A 42 -7.15 -2.05 12.52
N GLN A 43 -7.92 -1.70 13.55
CA GLN A 43 -7.55 -0.61 14.45
C GLN A 43 -6.14 -0.81 15.05
N ALA A 44 -5.79 -2.04 15.42
CA ALA A 44 -4.48 -2.37 15.98
C ALA A 44 -3.36 -2.09 14.97
N GLN A 45 -3.56 -2.51 13.72
CA GLN A 45 -2.62 -2.25 12.62
C GLN A 45 -2.48 -0.76 12.33
N ILE A 46 -3.58 0.00 12.34
CA ILE A 46 -3.54 1.46 12.14
C ILE A 46 -2.62 2.11 13.19
N LYS A 47 -2.73 1.72 14.47
CA LYS A 47 -1.85 2.22 15.53
C LYS A 47 -0.37 1.90 15.30
N GLN A 48 -0.08 0.75 14.70
CA GLN A 48 1.30 0.34 14.42
C GLN A 48 1.96 1.14 13.28
N ILE A 49 1.19 1.75 12.37
CA ILE A 49 1.70 2.58 11.28
C ILE A 49 2.37 3.84 11.82
N ASN A 50 1.72 4.51 12.77
CA ASN A 50 2.21 5.71 13.42
C ASN A 50 1.65 5.76 14.85
N SER A 51 2.52 5.75 15.86
CA SER A 51 2.10 5.77 17.28
C SER A 51 1.20 6.96 17.61
N ARG A 52 1.35 8.09 16.91
CA ARG A 52 0.48 9.26 17.07
C ARG A 52 -0.98 8.96 16.73
N TYR A 53 -1.25 7.96 15.88
CA TYR A 53 -2.62 7.57 15.51
C TYR A 53 -3.43 7.04 16.67
N GLU A 54 -2.81 6.58 17.76
CA GLU A 54 -3.53 6.16 18.96
C GLU A 54 -4.55 7.21 19.44
N LYS A 55 -4.24 8.50 19.26
CA LYS A 55 -5.10 9.63 19.63
C LYS A 55 -6.32 9.83 18.71
N ILE A 56 -6.31 9.28 17.50
CA ILE A 56 -7.33 9.54 16.46
C ILE A 56 -7.99 8.28 15.89
N CYS A 57 -7.42 7.09 16.13
CA CYS A 57 -7.98 5.82 15.70
C CYS A 57 -8.79 5.12 16.79
N GLY A 58 -9.19 5.81 17.87
CA GLY A 58 -10.09 5.24 18.87
C GLY A 58 -11.42 4.78 18.25
N LYS A 59 -12.02 3.68 18.74
CA LYS A 59 -13.21 3.06 18.13
C LYS A 59 -14.33 4.08 17.86
N LYS A 60 -14.66 4.90 18.86
CA LYS A 60 -15.66 5.98 18.72
C LYS A 60 -15.37 6.94 17.55
N LYS A 61 -14.10 7.28 17.31
CA LYS A 61 -13.71 8.17 16.20
C LYS A 61 -13.78 7.46 14.86
N LEU A 62 -13.31 6.21 14.78
CA LEU A 62 -13.41 5.41 13.56
C LEU A 62 -14.88 5.14 13.18
N ASP A 63 -15.73 4.80 14.14
CA ASP A 63 -17.17 4.61 13.92
C ASP A 63 -17.83 5.91 13.45
N LYS A 64 -17.39 7.07 13.95
CA LYS A 64 -17.87 8.37 13.46
C LYS A 64 -17.39 8.67 12.03
N LEU A 65 -16.16 8.30 11.67
CA LEU A 65 -15.69 8.38 10.28
C LEU A 65 -16.50 7.48 9.34
N VAL A 66 -16.97 6.33 9.83
CA VAL A 66 -17.91 5.47 9.09
C VAL A 66 -19.26 6.19 8.91
N GLN A 67 -19.82 6.78 9.96
CA GLN A 67 -21.07 7.55 9.87
C GLN A 67 -20.97 8.75 8.90
N LEU A 68 -19.81 9.40 8.83
CA LEU A 68 -19.56 10.51 7.90
C LEU A 68 -19.29 10.06 6.46
N GLY A 69 -19.28 8.75 6.21
CA GLY A 69 -19.00 8.15 4.90
C GLY A 69 -17.55 8.28 4.46
N MET A 70 -16.62 8.60 5.37
CA MET A 70 -15.18 8.60 5.08
C MET A 70 -14.62 7.18 5.07
N LEU A 71 -15.12 6.34 5.98
CA LEU A 71 -14.80 4.92 6.05
C LEU A 71 -16.06 4.06 5.84
N ALA A 72 -15.88 2.77 5.57
CA ALA A 72 -16.96 1.78 5.51
C ALA A 72 -16.52 0.46 6.14
N GLY A 73 -17.49 -0.34 6.62
CA GLY A 73 -17.24 -1.67 7.18
C GLY A 73 -16.14 -1.69 8.25
N GLU A 74 -15.21 -2.63 8.14
CA GLU A 74 -13.98 -2.71 8.95
C GLU A 74 -12.92 -1.68 8.54
N TYR A 75 -13.31 -0.40 8.53
CA TYR A 75 -12.44 0.75 8.32
C TYR A 75 -11.74 0.80 6.95
N ARG A 76 -12.46 0.52 5.86
CA ARG A 76 -11.97 0.74 4.49
C ARG A 76 -12.24 2.17 4.02
N ALA A 77 -11.29 2.80 3.32
CA ALA A 77 -11.48 4.13 2.76
C ALA A 77 -12.52 4.13 1.63
N THR A 78 -13.41 5.12 1.62
CA THR A 78 -14.47 5.30 0.62
C THR A 78 -14.04 6.23 -0.53
N PRO A 79 -14.84 6.35 -1.60
CA PRO A 79 -14.64 7.38 -2.62
C PRO A 79 -14.59 8.81 -2.06
N LYS A 80 -15.34 9.10 -0.97
CA LYS A 80 -15.30 10.40 -0.28
C LYS A 80 -13.91 10.68 0.28
N THR A 81 -13.28 9.68 0.90
CA THR A 81 -11.90 9.76 1.38
C THR A 81 -10.91 9.92 0.24
N THR A 82 -11.03 9.13 -0.84
CA THR A 82 -10.15 9.28 -2.02
C THR A 82 -10.25 10.69 -2.60
N LYS A 83 -11.46 11.26 -2.69
CA LYS A 83 -11.67 12.64 -3.14
C LYS A 83 -11.00 13.65 -2.20
N LEU A 84 -11.20 13.54 -0.89
CA LEU A 84 -10.55 14.41 0.10
C LEU A 84 -9.03 14.40 -0.02
N LEU A 85 -8.43 13.20 -0.13
CA LEU A 85 -6.98 13.06 -0.29
C LEU A 85 -6.47 13.73 -1.57
N LYS A 86 -7.21 13.58 -2.68
CA LYS A 86 -6.87 14.23 -3.96
C LYS A 86 -6.91 15.76 -3.86
N GLU A 87 -7.95 16.32 -3.25
CA GLU A 87 -8.09 17.78 -3.04
C GLU A 87 -6.98 18.34 -2.13
N LEU A 88 -6.46 17.51 -1.21
CA LEU A 88 -5.33 17.85 -0.33
C LEU A 88 -3.96 17.62 -0.97
N GLY A 89 -3.90 17.26 -2.25
CA GLY A 89 -2.64 17.10 -3.01
C GLY A 89 -1.93 15.76 -2.80
N TYR A 90 -2.56 14.76 -2.16
CA TYR A 90 -1.99 13.42 -2.10
C TYR A 90 -2.02 12.78 -3.49
N ASN A 91 -0.92 12.09 -3.85
CA ASN A 91 -0.88 11.35 -5.11
C ASN A 91 -1.68 10.04 -5.00
N VAL A 92 -2.99 10.14 -5.22
CA VAL A 92 -3.92 9.01 -5.18
C VAL A 92 -3.74 8.03 -6.36
N ASN A 93 -3.00 8.41 -7.41
CA ASN A 93 -2.78 7.57 -8.59
C ASN A 93 -1.84 6.38 -8.29
N LEU A 94 -1.06 6.45 -7.22
CA LEU A 94 -0.16 5.38 -6.76
C LEU A 94 -0.86 4.38 -5.82
N LEU A 95 -2.10 4.66 -5.43
CA LEU A 95 -2.85 3.81 -4.51
C LEU A 95 -3.49 2.64 -5.24
N GLN A 96 -3.77 1.55 -4.50
CA GLN A 96 -4.50 0.40 -5.02
C GLN A 96 -5.85 0.83 -5.61
N PRO A 97 -6.41 0.09 -6.58
CA PRO A 97 -7.83 0.21 -6.93
C PRO A 97 -8.72 0.13 -5.67
N GLU A 98 -9.89 0.75 -5.71
CA GLU A 98 -10.77 0.80 -4.53
C GLU A 98 -11.10 -0.63 -4.05
N PRO A 99 -11.07 -0.87 -2.73
CA PRO A 99 -11.41 -2.17 -2.18
C PRO A 99 -12.84 -2.58 -2.52
N THR A 100 -12.98 -3.72 -3.18
CA THR A 100 -14.24 -4.47 -3.23
C THR A 100 -14.17 -5.64 -2.23
N GLY A 101 -15.25 -5.86 -1.46
CA GLY A 101 -15.37 -6.91 -0.43
C GLY A 101 -15.07 -6.47 1.02
N ASP A 102 -14.99 -7.47 1.92
CA ASP A 102 -14.92 -7.25 3.38
C ASP A 102 -13.54 -7.54 4.01
N GLY A 103 -12.55 -7.96 3.23
CA GLY A 103 -11.17 -8.18 3.71
C GLY A 103 -11.02 -9.47 4.52
N GLY A 104 -10.62 -10.56 3.86
CA GLY A 104 -10.35 -11.83 4.54
C GLY A 104 -9.01 -11.83 5.31
N VAL A 105 -8.73 -12.94 6.02
CA VAL A 105 -7.50 -13.17 6.80
C VAL A 105 -6.22 -12.84 6.01
N ASP A 106 -6.18 -13.20 4.72
CA ASP A 106 -5.04 -12.91 3.83
C ASP A 106 -4.77 -11.40 3.68
N SER A 107 -5.80 -10.56 3.76
CA SER A 107 -5.63 -9.10 3.68
C SER A 107 -4.98 -8.53 4.94
N ILE A 108 -5.29 -9.10 6.11
CA ILE A 108 -4.72 -8.66 7.38
C ILE A 108 -3.23 -9.01 7.45
N LEU A 109 -2.86 -10.24 7.08
CA LEU A 109 -1.46 -10.67 7.07
C LEU A 109 -0.60 -9.81 6.12
N LYS A 110 -1.16 -9.46 4.96
CA LYS A 110 -0.50 -8.57 4.01
C LYS A 110 -0.24 -7.18 4.60
N THR A 111 -1.23 -6.63 5.31
CA THR A 111 -1.10 -5.33 5.96
C THR A 111 0.02 -5.31 7.02
N ASP A 112 0.23 -6.39 7.78
CA ASP A 112 1.34 -6.45 8.74
C ASP A 112 2.70 -6.36 8.04
N VAL A 113 2.87 -7.07 6.92
CA VAL A 113 4.09 -7.00 6.11
C VAL A 113 4.29 -5.60 5.53
N PHE A 114 3.22 -4.96 5.04
CA PHE A 114 3.28 -3.60 4.50
C PHE A 114 3.65 -2.56 5.58
N ILE A 115 3.15 -2.73 6.81
CA ILE A 115 3.50 -1.88 7.96
C ILE A 115 4.99 -2.03 8.29
N LYS A 116 5.53 -3.25 8.29
CA LYS A 116 6.96 -3.50 8.51
C LYS A 116 7.81 -2.87 7.41
N ALA A 117 7.45 -3.09 6.14
CA ALA A 117 8.17 -2.52 4.99
C ALA A 117 8.24 -0.99 5.05
N ARG A 118 7.17 -0.31 5.47
CA ARG A 118 7.13 1.15 5.64
C ARG A 118 8.10 1.67 6.72
N LYS A 119 8.48 0.83 7.68
CA LYS A 119 9.38 1.21 8.78
C LYS A 119 10.86 1.04 8.43
N MET A 120 11.18 0.47 7.27
CA MET A 120 12.56 0.35 6.79
C MET A 120 13.17 1.75 6.61
N THR A 121 14.45 1.91 6.97
CA THR A 121 15.14 3.21 7.01
C THR A 121 15.21 3.90 5.66
N ASN A 122 15.33 3.13 4.58
CA ASN A 122 15.40 3.57 3.20
C ASN A 122 14.06 3.45 2.47
N PHE A 123 12.94 3.30 3.19
CA PHE A 123 11.61 3.23 2.58
C PHE A 123 11.30 4.49 1.77
N LYS A 124 10.97 4.31 0.49
CA LYS A 124 10.54 5.39 -0.40
C LYS A 124 9.07 5.30 -0.75
N ALA A 125 8.59 4.11 -1.14
CA ALA A 125 7.20 3.91 -1.52
C ALA A 125 6.78 2.44 -1.43
N LEU A 126 5.48 2.23 -1.26
CA LEU A 126 4.83 0.95 -1.47
C LEU A 126 3.79 1.13 -2.58
N LEU A 127 3.95 0.37 -3.66
CA LEU A 127 3.14 0.46 -4.87
C LEU A 127 2.39 -0.84 -5.10
N PHE A 128 1.37 -0.82 -5.94
CA PHE A 128 0.51 -1.98 -6.17
C PHE A 128 0.19 -2.21 -7.65
N PRO A 129 1.23 -2.57 -8.43
CA PRO A 129 1.08 -2.75 -9.87
C PRO A 129 0.27 -3.98 -10.26
N ARG A 130 -0.16 -3.99 -11.53
CA ARG A 130 -0.81 -5.12 -12.22
C ARG A 130 -0.24 -5.19 -13.63
N PHE A 131 0.13 -6.39 -14.08
CA PHE A 131 0.79 -6.59 -15.37
C PHE A 131 0.06 -7.62 -16.25
N PRO A 132 -0.49 -7.22 -17.41
CA PRO A 132 -0.84 -5.84 -17.79
C PRO A 132 -1.93 -5.26 -16.87
N LYS A 133 -2.20 -3.95 -16.97
CA LYS A 133 -3.13 -3.24 -16.08
C LYS A 133 -4.56 -3.79 -16.14
N ASP A 134 -5.07 -4.08 -17.34
CA ASP A 134 -6.48 -4.38 -17.57
C ASP A 134 -6.79 -5.89 -17.45
N THR A 135 -5.89 -6.75 -17.95
CA THR A 135 -6.04 -8.22 -17.90
C THR A 135 -4.76 -8.86 -17.34
N PRO A 136 -4.50 -8.69 -16.03
CA PRO A 136 -3.22 -9.08 -15.45
C PRO A 136 -3.00 -10.59 -15.47
N TYR A 137 -1.86 -11.01 -15.99
CA TYR A 137 -1.33 -12.36 -15.74
C TYR A 137 -0.51 -12.42 -14.45
N LEU A 138 -0.08 -11.26 -13.96
CA LEU A 138 0.68 -11.12 -12.72
C LEU A 138 0.16 -9.93 -11.90
N ILE A 139 -0.17 -10.21 -10.65
CA ILE A 139 -0.54 -9.20 -9.64
C ILE A 139 0.34 -9.45 -8.42
N PRO A 140 1.47 -8.72 -8.28
CA PRO A 140 2.25 -8.73 -7.04
C PRO A 140 1.39 -8.23 -5.87
N ASP A 141 1.68 -8.70 -4.66
CA ASP A 141 1.02 -8.15 -3.48
C ASP A 141 1.42 -6.70 -3.21
N ALA A 142 2.68 -6.36 -3.50
CA ALA A 142 3.14 -4.99 -3.60
C ALA A 142 4.45 -4.89 -4.41
N LEU A 143 4.86 -3.66 -4.70
CA LEU A 143 6.21 -3.31 -5.12
C LEU A 143 6.79 -2.35 -4.07
N LEU A 144 7.77 -2.83 -3.32
CA LEU A 144 8.53 -2.07 -2.34
C LEU A 144 9.68 -1.34 -3.02
N VAL A 145 9.67 -0.01 -2.89
CA VAL A 145 10.74 0.86 -3.37
C VAL A 145 11.57 1.31 -2.19
N LEU A 146 12.84 0.93 -2.19
CA LEU A 146 13.84 1.38 -1.22
C LEU A 146 14.81 2.32 -1.93
N ALA A 147 15.11 3.49 -1.37
CA ALA A 147 15.98 4.48 -2.00
C ALA A 147 17.01 5.03 -1.01
N GLU A 148 18.25 5.13 -1.47
CA GLU A 148 19.40 5.69 -0.75
C GLU A 148 20.14 6.63 -1.70
N ASP A 149 20.30 7.90 -1.33
CA ASP A 149 21.00 8.97 -2.07
C ASP A 149 20.90 8.92 -3.60
N ASN A 150 21.68 8.06 -4.26
CA ASN A 150 21.81 7.94 -5.72
C ASN A 150 21.37 6.59 -6.31
N ARG A 151 20.82 5.69 -5.50
CA ARG A 151 20.36 4.36 -5.93
C ARG A 151 19.01 4.02 -5.33
N TYR A 152 18.29 3.13 -5.99
CA TYR A 152 17.08 2.56 -5.43
C TYR A 152 16.96 1.08 -5.84
N GLN A 153 16.15 0.35 -5.09
CA GLN A 153 15.84 -1.06 -5.30
C GLN A 153 14.34 -1.22 -5.47
N LEU A 154 13.99 -2.12 -6.39
CA LEU A 154 12.62 -2.51 -6.71
C LEU A 154 12.43 -3.96 -6.27
N ASN A 155 11.69 -4.17 -5.19
CA ASN A 155 11.41 -5.50 -4.66
C ASN A 155 9.92 -5.78 -4.79
N PHE A 156 9.52 -6.67 -5.69
CA PHE A 156 8.16 -7.18 -5.70
C PHE A 156 7.94 -8.05 -4.48
N LEU A 157 6.84 -7.83 -3.77
CA LEU A 157 6.47 -8.63 -2.60
C LEU A 157 5.42 -9.66 -2.99
N GLU A 158 5.64 -10.89 -2.55
CA GLU A 158 4.67 -11.98 -2.57
C GLU A 158 4.49 -12.47 -1.14
N ILE A 159 3.29 -12.34 -0.59
CA ILE A 159 3.00 -12.63 0.81
C ILE A 159 2.14 -13.88 0.87
N GLU A 160 2.77 -14.97 1.25
CA GLU A 160 2.20 -16.29 1.13
C GLU A 160 1.80 -16.89 2.48
N THR A 161 0.65 -17.53 2.46
CA THR A 161 0.11 -18.37 3.53
C THR A 161 0.14 -19.83 3.08
N ASP A 162 0.11 -20.77 4.02
CA ASP A 162 0.11 -22.20 3.70
C ASP A 162 -1.11 -22.56 2.83
N LYS A 163 -0.86 -23.15 1.65
CA LYS A 163 -1.87 -23.56 0.66
C LYS A 163 -1.69 -25.02 0.27
N PHE A 164 -2.80 -25.72 -0.01
CA PHE A 164 -2.80 -27.15 -0.39
C PHE A 164 -2.09 -27.48 -1.73
N TYR A 165 -1.69 -26.48 -2.53
CA TYR A 165 -0.95 -26.65 -3.81
C TYR A 165 0.17 -25.60 -3.96
N HIS A 166 0.90 -25.37 -2.87
CA HIS A 166 1.84 -24.26 -2.77
C HIS A 166 2.93 -24.28 -3.85
N ASP A 167 3.41 -25.47 -4.21
CA ASP A 167 4.55 -25.64 -5.11
C ASP A 167 4.24 -25.27 -6.57
N GLU A 168 3.14 -25.79 -7.12
CA GLU A 168 2.71 -25.47 -8.48
C GLU A 168 2.35 -23.98 -8.60
N TYR A 169 1.69 -23.43 -7.57
CA TYR A 169 1.35 -22.02 -7.50
C TYR A 169 2.59 -21.11 -7.53
N LEU A 170 3.61 -21.43 -6.72
CA LEU A 170 4.86 -20.67 -6.69
C LEU A 170 5.66 -20.80 -7.99
N GLU A 171 5.66 -21.98 -8.60
CA GLU A 171 6.32 -22.19 -9.90
C GLU A 171 5.64 -21.39 -11.02
N ASN A 172 4.31 -21.37 -11.07
CA ASN A 172 3.57 -20.53 -12.00
C ASN A 172 3.88 -19.03 -11.78
N LYS A 173 3.91 -18.56 -10.52
CA LYS A 173 4.35 -17.19 -10.22
C LYS A 173 5.77 -16.92 -10.73
N ARG A 174 6.72 -17.83 -10.47
CA ARG A 174 8.10 -17.72 -10.95
C ARG A 174 8.16 -17.52 -12.46
N GLN A 175 7.43 -18.33 -13.22
CA GLN A 175 7.35 -18.22 -14.69
C GLN A 175 6.75 -16.88 -15.14
N ASN A 176 5.73 -16.38 -14.44
CA ASN A 176 5.15 -15.07 -14.73
C ASN A 176 6.12 -13.91 -14.45
N TYR A 177 6.94 -13.99 -13.41
CA TYR A 177 8.01 -13.00 -13.16
C TYR A 177 9.15 -13.09 -14.17
N GLU A 178 9.52 -14.29 -14.61
CA GLU A 178 10.50 -14.46 -15.70
C GLU A 178 10.00 -13.85 -17.01
N ARG A 179 8.70 -14.00 -17.29
CA ARG A 179 8.05 -13.30 -18.41
C ARG A 179 8.09 -11.79 -18.19
N LEU A 180 7.74 -11.30 -17.01
CA LEU A 180 7.74 -9.87 -16.67
C LEU A 180 9.12 -9.24 -16.87
N GLY A 181 10.19 -9.94 -16.47
CA GLY A 181 11.57 -9.47 -16.64
C GLY A 181 12.01 -9.26 -18.09
N LYS A 182 11.27 -9.83 -19.05
CA LYS A 182 11.48 -9.67 -20.50
C LYS A 182 10.46 -8.73 -21.14
N ASP A 183 9.46 -8.27 -20.39
CA ASP A 183 8.32 -7.50 -20.88
C ASP A 183 8.60 -5.99 -20.75
N ASP A 184 8.59 -5.26 -21.86
CA ASP A 184 8.79 -3.80 -21.87
C ASP A 184 7.78 -3.03 -21.01
N GLN A 185 6.61 -3.62 -20.73
CA GLN A 185 5.58 -2.99 -19.93
C GLN A 185 6.03 -2.71 -18.49
N VAL A 186 6.86 -3.55 -17.88
CA VAL A 186 7.33 -3.31 -16.51
C VAL A 186 8.25 -2.09 -16.45
N TYR A 187 9.09 -1.92 -17.46
CA TYR A 187 9.97 -0.75 -17.57
C TYR A 187 9.16 0.52 -17.82
N ARG A 188 8.18 0.49 -18.75
CA ARG A 188 7.29 1.63 -19.01
C ARG A 188 6.45 2.01 -17.80
N TYR A 189 5.97 1.03 -17.04
CA TYR A 189 5.32 1.27 -15.76
C TYR A 189 6.27 2.01 -14.80
N TRP A 190 7.50 1.51 -14.64
CA TRP A 190 8.47 2.12 -13.74
C TRP A 190 8.90 3.52 -14.19
N GLU A 191 9.02 3.77 -15.49
CA GLU A 191 9.36 5.09 -16.04
C GLU A 191 8.34 6.15 -15.60
N ASN A 192 7.05 5.84 -15.66
CA ASN A 192 5.98 6.73 -15.23
C ASN A 192 5.92 6.91 -13.71
N VAL A 193 6.23 5.87 -12.94
CA VAL A 193 6.14 5.91 -11.47
C VAL A 193 7.37 6.56 -10.83
N SER A 194 8.56 6.30 -11.35
CA SER A 194 9.80 6.91 -10.87
C SER A 194 9.76 8.43 -10.95
N GLU A 195 9.18 8.99 -12.01
CA GLU A 195 8.96 10.43 -12.14
C GLU A 195 8.04 10.99 -11.05
N GLN A 196 6.93 10.30 -10.77
CA GLN A 196 6.01 10.67 -9.69
C GLN A 196 6.64 10.56 -8.29
N LEU A 197 7.65 9.72 -8.12
CA LEU A 197 8.41 9.57 -6.87
C LEU A 197 9.64 10.49 -6.78
N GLY A 198 9.92 11.27 -7.83
CA GLY A 198 11.13 12.10 -7.93
C GLY A 198 12.41 11.28 -7.95
N LEU A 199 12.37 10.07 -8.51
CA LEU A 199 13.52 9.18 -8.65
C LEU A 199 14.12 9.29 -10.05
N LYS A 200 15.45 9.16 -10.14
CA LYS A 200 16.15 9.12 -11.42
C LYS A 200 15.75 7.88 -12.20
N LYS A 201 15.39 8.05 -13.47
CA LYS A 201 15.08 6.94 -14.38
C LYS A 201 16.39 6.21 -14.74
N PRO A 202 16.45 4.87 -14.60
CA PRO A 202 17.60 4.09 -15.04
C PRO A 202 17.51 3.92 -16.57
N SER A 203 18.60 3.53 -17.24
CA SER A 203 18.44 3.00 -18.59
C SER A 203 17.70 1.65 -18.53
N LYS A 204 17.11 1.21 -19.64
CA LYS A 204 16.40 -0.07 -19.71
C LYS A 204 17.32 -1.26 -19.39
N GLU A 205 18.59 -1.18 -19.75
CA GLU A 205 19.61 -2.21 -19.49
C GLU A 205 20.02 -2.25 -18.00
N GLN A 206 19.90 -1.13 -17.31
CA GLN A 206 20.17 -1.00 -15.88
C GLN A 206 18.94 -1.32 -15.02
N PHE A 207 17.74 -1.31 -15.61
CA PHE A 207 16.50 -1.62 -14.92
C PHE A 207 16.51 -3.08 -14.46
N LYS A 208 16.40 -3.25 -13.14
CA LYS A 208 16.32 -4.56 -12.49
C LYS A 208 15.31 -4.48 -11.36
N PHE A 209 14.69 -5.61 -11.09
CA PHE A 209 13.89 -5.84 -9.90
C PHE A 209 14.23 -7.20 -9.32
N SER A 210 13.89 -7.41 -8.07
CA SER A 210 13.91 -8.68 -7.36
C SER A 210 12.50 -9.06 -6.94
N VAL A 211 12.34 -10.30 -6.50
CA VAL A 211 11.11 -10.79 -5.87
C VAL A 211 11.44 -11.24 -4.45
N THR A 212 10.71 -10.75 -3.46
CA THR A 212 10.82 -11.19 -2.08
C THR A 212 9.53 -11.92 -1.72
N CYS A 213 9.65 -13.22 -1.47
CA CYS A 213 8.56 -14.07 -1.02
C CYS A 213 8.59 -14.13 0.51
N VAL A 214 7.55 -13.60 1.14
CA VAL A 214 7.39 -13.51 2.59
C VAL A 214 6.44 -14.61 3.05
N GLY A 215 6.94 -15.52 3.87
CA GLY A 215 6.17 -16.63 4.42
C GLY A 215 7.07 -17.73 4.96
N ASN A 216 6.48 -18.73 5.61
CA ASN A 216 7.22 -19.88 6.11
C ASN A 216 7.48 -20.91 4.99
N ILE A 217 8.15 -20.48 3.92
CA ILE A 217 8.43 -21.28 2.72
C ILE A 217 9.89 -21.71 2.71
N LYS A 218 10.13 -22.99 2.43
CA LYS A 218 11.48 -23.53 2.20
C LYS A 218 11.64 -23.87 0.71
N LYS A 219 11.98 -22.86 -0.08
CA LYS A 219 12.31 -22.99 -1.51
C LYS A 219 13.46 -22.07 -1.88
N GLU A 220 14.09 -22.37 -3.01
CA GLU A 220 15.12 -21.53 -3.60
C GLU A 220 14.82 -21.37 -5.08
N PHE A 221 14.63 -20.12 -5.52
CA PHE A 221 14.55 -19.74 -6.92
C PHE A 221 15.58 -18.66 -7.18
N ARG A 222 16.23 -18.71 -8.35
CA ARG A 222 17.19 -17.67 -8.74
C ARG A 222 16.49 -16.31 -8.81
N ALA A 223 17.11 -15.28 -8.23
CA ALA A 223 16.59 -13.90 -8.14
C ALA A 223 15.33 -13.71 -7.26
N TRP A 224 15.01 -14.72 -6.44
CA TRP A 224 14.00 -14.63 -5.40
C TRP A 224 14.64 -14.75 -4.03
N ASP A 225 14.23 -13.89 -3.11
CA ASP A 225 14.59 -13.96 -1.71
C ASP A 225 13.40 -14.53 -0.93
N PHE A 226 13.61 -15.67 -0.26
CA PHE A 226 12.60 -16.28 0.60
C PHE A 226 12.89 -15.91 2.06
N VAL A 227 11.96 -15.18 2.67
CA VAL A 227 12.11 -14.69 4.04
C VAL A 227 10.86 -15.04 4.86
N LYS A 228 11.06 -15.30 6.15
CA LYS A 228 9.91 -15.46 7.06
C LYS A 228 9.21 -14.13 7.32
N GLU A 229 9.98 -13.06 7.40
CA GLU A 229 9.50 -11.71 7.68
C GLU A 229 10.37 -10.67 6.97
N ILE A 230 9.80 -9.51 6.65
CA ILE A 230 10.55 -8.32 6.20
C ILE A 230 11.16 -7.64 7.42
N SER A 231 12.47 -7.42 7.37
CA SER A 231 13.30 -6.74 8.37
C SER A 231 13.64 -5.31 7.97
#